data_AF-A0A3R9N5M8-F1
#
_entry.id   AF-A0A3R9N5M8-F1
#
_cell.length_a   1.000
_cell.length_b   1.000
_cell.length_c   1.000
_cell.angle_alpha   90.00
_cell.angle_beta   90.00
_cell.angle_gamma   90.00
#
_symmetry.space_group_name_H-M   'P 1'
#
loop_
_entity.id
_entity.type
_entity.pdbx_description
1 polymer ?
#
loop_
_entity_poly.entity_id
_entity_poly.type
_entity_poly.pdbx_seq_one_letter_code
_entity_poly.pdbx_strand_id
1 'polypeptide(L)'
;MKPVWRSIALGLLLSCLQAGVGHAAPATLSNEQISPSDYYSGLATGQGYRSHWASQYGAGTPQYTAAIDAEYLRASRAIQAARQNGDTHEEDFWLGFIDGLERAAEEEV
;
A
#
# COMPACT_ATOMS: atom_id res chain seq x y z
N MET A 1 20.00 51.45 -29.02
CA MET A 1 19.83 50.03 -28.66
C MET A 1 18.65 49.93 -27.68
N LYS A 2 17.59 49.18 -28.01
CA LYS A 2 16.58 48.65 -27.05
C LYS A 2 17.14 47.34 -26.45
N PRO A 3 16.46 46.58 -25.56
CA PRO A 3 15.52 46.83 -24.43
C PRO A 3 16.08 46.24 -23.10
N VAL A 4 15.41 46.19 -21.93
CA VAL A 4 14.62 45.03 -21.37
C VAL A 4 14.53 45.31 -19.84
N TRP A 5 13.41 45.49 -19.13
CA TRP A 5 12.23 44.65 -18.81
C TRP A 5 12.46 43.40 -17.94
N ARG A 6 11.99 43.48 -16.67
CA ARG A 6 11.50 42.38 -15.78
C ARG A 6 12.60 41.47 -15.19
N SER A 7 12.58 41.11 -13.90
CA SER A 7 11.49 40.39 -13.24
C SER A 7 11.52 40.52 -11.71
N ILE A 8 10.33 40.67 -11.14
CA ILE A 8 9.96 40.40 -9.74
C ILE A 8 9.92 38.88 -9.58
N ALA A 9 10.50 38.31 -8.53
CA ALA A 9 9.98 37.09 -7.91
C ALA A 9 10.67 36.78 -6.56
N LEU A 10 9.86 36.83 -5.50
CA LEU A 10 9.80 35.87 -4.39
C LEU A 10 11.14 35.38 -3.82
N GLY A 11 11.74 36.19 -2.94
CA GLY A 11 12.96 35.83 -2.18
C GLY A 11 12.75 35.63 -0.68
N LEU A 12 11.53 35.48 -0.19
CA LEU A 12 11.27 35.31 1.25
C LEU A 12 10.11 34.34 1.45
N LEU A 13 10.26 33.45 2.43
CA LEU A 13 9.26 32.49 2.95
C LEU A 13 9.36 31.04 2.44
N LEU A 14 10.57 30.52 2.20
CA LEU A 14 10.78 29.06 2.14
C LEU A 14 11.88 28.63 3.12
N SER A 15 11.64 28.88 4.41
CA SER A 15 12.44 28.33 5.51
C SER A 15 11.52 28.09 6.68
N CYS A 16 11.67 26.93 7.33
CA CYS A 16 10.89 26.38 8.45
C CYS A 16 9.74 25.44 8.06
N LEU A 17 10.07 24.25 7.55
CA LEU A 17 9.54 23.01 8.13
C LEU A 17 10.43 21.80 7.75
N GLN A 18 11.66 21.82 8.25
CA GLN A 18 12.40 20.58 8.47
C GLN A 18 11.91 19.99 9.80
N ALA A 19 11.05 18.98 9.74
CA ALA A 19 10.80 18.08 10.85
C ALA A 19 10.39 16.72 10.30
N GLY A 20 11.17 15.69 10.62
CA GLY A 20 10.75 14.30 10.50
C GLY A 20 11.26 13.55 9.28
N VAL A 21 12.58 13.32 9.23
CA VAL A 21 13.11 12.10 8.62
C VAL A 21 12.62 10.90 9.42
N GLY A 22 11.41 10.45 9.13
CA GLY A 22 10.95 9.11 9.48
C GLY A 22 11.29 8.19 8.32
N HIS A 23 12.52 7.67 8.28
CA HIS A 23 12.81 6.48 7.49
C HIS A 23 11.94 5.36 8.06
N ALA A 24 10.74 5.16 7.52
CA ALA A 24 10.02 3.92 7.70
C ALA A 24 10.88 2.84 7.03
N ALA A 25 11.67 2.13 7.83
CA ALA A 25 12.34 0.93 7.37
C ALA A 25 11.27 0.01 6.75
N PRO A 26 11.52 -0.62 5.60
CA PRO A 26 10.61 -1.62 5.09
C PRO A 26 10.47 -2.69 6.17
N ALA A 27 9.27 -2.85 6.72
CA ALA A 27 8.96 -3.93 7.64
C ALA A 27 9.17 -5.24 6.86
N THR A 28 10.29 -5.89 7.12
CA THR A 28 10.59 -7.22 6.58
C THR A 28 9.81 -8.19 7.44
N LEU A 29 8.58 -8.51 7.01
CA LEU A 29 7.76 -9.54 7.63
C LEU A 29 8.44 -10.89 7.39
N SER A 30 9.05 -11.45 8.44
CA SER A 30 9.61 -12.80 8.42
C SER A 30 8.46 -13.78 8.69
N ASN A 31 8.02 -14.48 7.65
CA ASN A 31 7.06 -15.57 7.75
C ASN A 31 7.82 -16.87 8.10
N GLU A 32 7.52 -17.43 9.27
CA GLU A 32 7.92 -18.80 9.63
C GLU A 32 7.26 -19.80 8.66
N GLN A 33 8.06 -20.76 8.20
CA GLN A 33 7.83 -21.58 7.01
C GLN A 33 6.78 -22.68 7.24
N ILE A 34 5.49 -22.35 7.08
CA ILE A 34 4.48 -23.26 6.55
C ILE A 34 4.60 -23.15 5.03
N SER A 35 4.72 -24.23 4.25
CA SER A 35 4.65 -24.12 2.78
C SER A 35 3.20 -23.91 2.41
N PRO A 36 2.73 -22.68 2.17
CA PRO A 36 1.32 -22.42 1.98
C PRO A 36 1.02 -22.72 0.50
N SER A 37 -0.19 -23.14 0.15
CA SER A 37 -0.65 -22.86 -1.20
C SER A 37 -0.53 -21.34 -1.44
N ASP A 38 -0.32 -20.92 -2.68
CA ASP A 38 -0.12 -19.49 -2.99
C ASP A 38 -1.24 -18.63 -2.41
N TYR A 39 -2.47 -19.15 -2.40
CA TYR A 39 -3.61 -18.58 -1.68
C TYR A 39 -3.35 -18.28 -0.19
N TYR A 40 -2.89 -19.24 0.62
CA TYR A 40 -2.67 -19.00 2.04
C TYR A 40 -1.51 -18.02 2.29
N SER A 41 -0.51 -18.01 1.40
CA SER A 41 0.57 -17.01 1.46
C SER A 41 0.05 -15.61 1.13
N GLY A 42 -0.85 -15.51 0.15
CA GLY A 42 -1.61 -14.31 -0.19
C GLY A 42 -2.41 -13.82 1.01
N LEU A 43 -3.18 -14.71 1.63
CA LEU A 43 -4.01 -14.41 2.80
C LEU A 43 -3.20 -13.82 3.95
N ALA A 44 -2.09 -14.44 4.33
CA ALA A 44 -1.20 -13.91 5.36
C ALA A 44 -0.62 -12.54 4.97
N THR A 45 -0.28 -12.36 3.69
CA THR A 45 0.24 -11.09 3.17
C THR A 45 -0.82 -9.99 3.24
N GLY A 46 -2.07 -10.27 2.83
CA GLY A 46 -3.19 -9.34 2.90
C GLY A 46 -3.48 -8.89 4.34
N GLN A 47 -3.49 -9.83 5.29
CA GLN A 47 -3.64 -9.51 6.72
C GLN A 47 -2.51 -8.59 7.20
N GLY A 48 -1.26 -8.89 6.82
CA GLY A 48 -0.10 -8.05 7.17
C GLY A 48 -0.21 -6.63 6.64
N TYR A 49 -0.66 -6.45 5.39
CA TYR A 49 -0.88 -5.13 4.78
C TYR A 49 -1.97 -4.34 5.49
N ARG A 50 -3.05 -5.00 5.86
CA ARG A 50 -4.12 -4.36 6.62
C ARG A 50 -3.64 -3.88 7.99
N SER A 51 -2.97 -4.73 8.76
CA SER A 51 -2.37 -4.35 10.05
C SER A 51 -1.36 -3.22 9.90
N HIS A 52 -0.56 -3.25 8.83
CA HIS A 52 0.38 -2.18 8.50
C HIS A 52 -0.34 -0.85 8.30
N TRP A 53 -1.36 -0.78 7.43
CA TRP A 53 -2.10 0.46 7.18
C TRP A 53 -2.88 0.94 8.39
N ALA A 54 -3.45 0.02 9.17
CA ALA A 54 -4.10 0.35 10.44
C ALA A 54 -3.12 1.00 11.43
N SER A 55 -1.89 0.49 11.52
CA SER A 55 -0.85 1.06 12.37
C SER A 55 -0.37 2.45 11.89
N GLN A 56 -0.34 2.66 10.57
CA GLN A 56 0.18 3.88 9.97
C GLN A 56 -0.84 5.03 9.99
N TYR A 57 -2.10 4.75 9.68
CA TYR A 57 -3.14 5.77 9.51
C TYR A 57 -4.25 5.72 10.56
N GLY A 58 -4.30 4.66 11.38
CA GLY A 58 -5.43 4.36 12.26
C GLY A 58 -6.57 3.70 11.49
N ALA A 59 -7.03 2.53 11.96
CA ALA A 59 -8.16 1.84 11.36
C ALA A 59 -9.42 2.73 11.32
N GLY A 60 -10.14 2.70 10.20
CA GLY A 60 -11.36 3.47 9.99
C GLY A 60 -11.18 4.95 9.62
N THR A 61 -9.94 5.46 9.52
CA THR A 61 -9.70 6.81 8.99
C THR A 61 -9.87 6.86 7.47
N PRO A 62 -10.18 8.02 6.87
CA PRO A 62 -10.25 8.15 5.41
C PRO A 62 -8.94 7.75 4.71
N GLN A 63 -7.79 8.01 5.33
CA GLN A 63 -6.48 7.66 4.81
C GLN A 63 -6.24 6.13 4.84
N TYR A 64 -6.67 5.47 5.91
CA TYR A 64 -6.66 4.00 5.99
C TYR A 64 -7.55 3.40 4.91
N THR A 65 -8.80 3.86 4.76
CA THR A 65 -9.72 3.37 3.73
C THR A 65 -9.13 3.55 2.33
N ALA A 66 -8.57 4.73 2.02
CA ALA A 66 -7.95 4.98 0.73
C ALA A 66 -6.74 4.06 0.46
N ALA A 67 -5.95 3.73 1.50
CA ALA A 67 -4.82 2.81 1.37
C ALA A 67 -5.30 1.37 1.11
N ILE A 68 -6.32 0.91 1.83
CA ILE A 68 -6.94 -0.40 1.63
C ILE A 68 -7.56 -0.51 0.23
N ASP A 69 -8.31 0.50 -0.21
CA ASP A 69 -8.90 0.55 -1.57
C ASP A 69 -7.82 0.48 -2.66
N ALA A 70 -6.67 1.13 -2.44
CA ALA A 70 -5.55 1.07 -3.36
C ALA A 70 -4.95 -0.35 -3.46
N GLU A 71 -4.86 -1.09 -2.35
CA GLU A 71 -4.40 -2.49 -2.35
C GLU A 71 -5.42 -3.42 -3.04
N TYR A 72 -6.73 -3.23 -2.83
CA TYR A 72 -7.75 -3.97 -3.59
C TYR A 72 -7.63 -3.74 -5.10
N LEU A 73 -7.43 -2.49 -5.52
CA LEU A 73 -7.28 -2.15 -6.93
C LEU A 73 -6.02 -2.78 -7.53
N ARG A 74 -4.92 -2.79 -6.77
CA ARG A 74 -3.67 -3.45 -7.16
C ARG A 74 -3.88 -4.95 -7.33
N ALA A 75 -4.45 -5.62 -6.33
CA ALA A 75 -4.71 -7.06 -6.37
C ALA A 75 -5.64 -7.43 -7.54
N SER A 76 -6.71 -6.66 -7.75
CA SER A 76 -7.66 -6.88 -8.86
C SER A 76 -7.00 -6.82 -10.23
N ARG A 77 -6.04 -5.90 -10.44
CA ARG A 77 -5.27 -5.80 -11.69
C ARG A 77 -4.33 -6.99 -11.86
N ALA A 78 -3.71 -7.43 -10.78
CA ALA A 78 -2.80 -8.55 -10.80
C ALA A 78 -3.52 -9.88 -11.10
N ILE A 79 -4.72 -10.10 -10.55
CA ILE A 79 -5.59 -11.24 -10.90
C ILE A 79 -5.91 -11.24 -12.40
N GLN A 80 -6.26 -10.08 -12.97
CA GLN A 80 -6.56 -10.00 -14.40
C GLN A 80 -5.33 -10.33 -15.26
N ALA A 81 -4.14 -9.86 -14.88
CA ALA A 81 -2.90 -10.17 -15.56
C ALA A 81 -2.54 -11.66 -15.44
N ALA A 82 -2.66 -12.23 -14.24
CA ALA A 82 -2.43 -13.66 -13.98
C ALA A 82 -3.33 -14.54 -14.84
N ARG A 83 -4.63 -14.23 -14.91
CA ARG A 83 -5.60 -14.92 -15.77
C ARG A 83 -5.24 -14.84 -17.25
N GLN A 84 -4.81 -13.68 -17.73
CA GLN A 84 -4.38 -13.51 -19.13
C GLN A 84 -3.14 -14.34 -19.46
N ASN A 85 -2.26 -14.52 -18.49
CA ASN A 85 -1.03 -15.30 -18.63
C ASN A 85 -1.21 -16.79 -18.31
N GLY A 86 -2.38 -17.21 -17.81
CA GLY A 86 -2.61 -18.57 -17.32
C GLY A 86 -1.82 -18.90 -16.06
N ASP A 87 -1.40 -17.89 -15.29
CA ASP A 87 -0.67 -18.07 -14.04
C ASP A 87 -1.63 -18.28 -12.87
N THR A 88 -2.00 -19.54 -12.65
CA THR A 88 -2.90 -19.93 -11.57
C THR A 88 -2.30 -19.71 -10.18
N HIS A 89 -0.97 -19.73 -10.05
CA HIS A 89 -0.30 -19.52 -8.77
C HIS A 89 -0.39 -18.05 -8.36
N GLU A 90 -0.12 -17.15 -9.30
CA GLU A 90 -0.27 -15.73 -9.06
C GLU A 90 -1.75 -15.34 -8.86
N GLU A 91 -2.67 -15.94 -9.61
CA GLU A 91 -4.11 -15.75 -9.36
C GLU A 91 -4.50 -16.16 -7.94
N ASP A 92 -4.14 -17.37 -7.51
CA ASP A 92 -4.45 -17.89 -6.17
C ASP A 92 -3.86 -16.98 -5.08
N PHE A 93 -2.61 -16.53 -5.24
CA PHE A 93 -1.99 -15.57 -4.34
C PHE A 93 -2.83 -14.30 -4.17
N TRP A 94 -3.20 -13.66 -5.27
CA TRP A 94 -3.92 -12.38 -5.18
C TRP A 94 -5.37 -12.52 -4.70
N LEU A 95 -6.01 -13.67 -4.96
CA LEU A 95 -7.30 -14.01 -4.35
C LEU A 95 -7.18 -14.13 -2.83
N GLY A 96 -6.17 -14.87 -2.35
CA GLY A 96 -5.88 -14.97 -0.93
C GLY A 96 -5.57 -13.60 -0.32
N PHE A 97 -4.79 -12.77 -1.00
CA PHE A 97 -4.46 -11.42 -0.55
C PHE A 97 -5.70 -10.54 -0.32
N ILE A 98 -6.68 -10.59 -1.23
CA ILE A 98 -7.96 -9.89 -1.08
C ILE A 98 -8.70 -10.40 0.17
N ASP A 99 -8.84 -11.72 0.32
CA ASP A 99 -9.50 -12.30 1.50
C ASP A 99 -8.76 -11.94 2.81
N GLY A 100 -7.44 -11.82 2.76
CA GLY A 100 -6.62 -11.39 3.88
C GLY A 100 -6.86 -9.93 4.28
N LEU A 101 -7.11 -9.04 3.30
CA LEU A 101 -7.52 -7.66 3.56
C LEU A 101 -8.93 -7.62 4.21
N GLU A 102 -9.84 -8.50 3.79
CA GLU A 102 -11.23 -8.55 4.25
C GLU A 102 -11.39 -9.18 5.65
N ARG A 103 -10.87 -10.40 5.88
CA ARG A 103 -11.17 -11.21 7.09
C ARG A 103 -10.77 -10.59 8.42
N ALA A 104 -9.72 -9.79 8.45
CA ALA A 104 -9.36 -9.07 9.68
C ALA A 104 -10.36 -7.96 10.06
N ALA A 105 -11.43 -7.71 9.28
CA ALA A 105 -12.51 -6.77 9.63
C ALA A 105 -13.60 -7.44 10.43
N GLU A 106 -13.72 -8.75 10.29
CA GLU A 106 -14.78 -9.52 10.92
C GLU A 106 -14.42 -9.90 12.36
N GLU A 107 -13.13 -9.94 12.71
CA GLU A 107 -12.66 -10.30 14.06
C GLU A 107 -12.57 -9.13 15.05
N GLU A 108 -12.81 -7.88 14.61
CA GLU A 108 -12.82 -6.68 15.48
C GLU A 108 -14.23 -6.19 15.88
N VAL A 109 -15.29 -7.02 15.71
CA VAL A 109 -16.69 -6.69 16.06
C VAL A 109 -17.14 -7.35 17.36
#